data_AF-A0A7K4IBU7-F1
#
_entry.id   AF-A0A7K4IBU7-F1
#
_cell.length_a   1.000
_cell.length_b   1.000
_cell.length_c   1.000
_cell.angle_alpha   90.00
_cell.angle_beta   90.00
_cell.angle_gamma   90.00
#
_symmetry.space_group_name_H-M   'P 1'
#
loop_
_entity.id
_entity.type
_entity.pdbx_description
1 polymer ?
#
loop_
_entity_poly.entity_id
_entity_poly.type
_entity_poly.pdbx_seq_one_letter_code
_entity_poly.pdbx_strand_id
1 'polypeptide(L)'
;MRDLTVSNELRVLTEDCQLISAKTAIVESRAGCIWAPLMRSDTRVGVVFMGPSRIAVDAITETEMGAIGRSITDSLTGVSVLIGAVSVEQKSRDAQEDDFPAAGCKGVGEFLQMAQERLRELRLEKSDMDSGSMALFAKGSDEEDILLRVKDDSIVFMHGRRIHVLSKQSSVSVGEEGVAVRGRRGKTIVIGRHDLWGLDGLSDLPDMIERQVRRAIRVLDTGSSPPHRLHGRFCHDVDDGALDEADDWDS
;
A
#
# COMPACT_ATOMS: atom_id res chain seq x y z
N MET A 1 -3.96 -12.92 16.29
CA MET A 1 -4.19 -11.87 15.26
C MET A 1 -5.54 -11.19 15.48
N ARG A 2 -5.81 -10.88 16.75
CA ARG A 2 -6.98 -10.17 17.31
C ARG A 2 -6.29 -8.93 17.92
N ASP A 3 -6.57 -7.70 17.51
CA ASP A 3 -7.54 -6.85 18.20
C ASP A 3 -7.61 -5.50 17.45
N LEU A 4 -8.11 -5.48 16.22
CA LEU A 4 -8.52 -4.21 15.61
C LEU A 4 -9.96 -3.93 16.03
N THR A 5 -10.17 -2.77 16.63
CA THR A 5 -11.49 -2.32 17.07
C THR A 5 -11.77 -0.92 16.56
N VAL A 6 -13.05 -0.63 16.36
CA VAL A 6 -13.51 0.71 15.97
C VAL A 6 -13.93 1.41 17.25
N SER A 7 -13.42 2.62 17.48
CA SER A 7 -13.87 3.46 18.60
C SER A 7 -15.32 3.88 18.41
N ASN A 8 -16.05 4.09 19.52
CA ASN A 8 -17.39 4.66 19.50
C ASN A 8 -17.39 6.19 19.39
N GLU A 9 -16.22 6.82 19.39
CA GLU A 9 -16.05 8.26 19.19
C GLU A 9 -16.21 8.62 17.71
N LEU A 10 -17.45 8.88 17.32
CA LEU A 10 -17.82 9.20 15.95
C LEU A 10 -17.73 10.69 15.68
N ARG A 11 -17.09 11.02 14.58
CA ARG A 11 -16.88 12.38 14.12
C ARG A 11 -17.30 12.53 12.68
N VAL A 12 -17.57 13.77 12.29
CA VAL A 12 -17.89 14.13 10.92
C VAL A 12 -16.95 15.24 10.46
N LEU A 13 -16.44 15.12 9.23
CA LEU A 13 -15.66 16.18 8.60
C LEU A 13 -16.54 17.40 8.32
N THR A 14 -16.09 18.57 8.75
CA THR A 14 -16.76 19.85 8.49
C THR A 14 -16.23 20.55 7.23
N GLU A 15 -15.08 20.11 6.73
CA GLU A 15 -14.44 20.63 5.52
C GLU A 15 -13.69 19.51 4.79
N ASP A 16 -13.35 19.75 3.52
CA ASP A 16 -12.63 18.78 2.70
C ASP A 16 -11.21 18.52 3.25
N CYS A 17 -10.80 17.26 3.19
CA CYS A 17 -9.54 16.78 3.74
C CYS A 17 -8.89 15.77 2.80
N GLN A 18 -7.59 15.95 2.53
CA GLN A 18 -6.78 14.94 1.89
C GLN A 18 -6.29 13.94 2.95
N LEU A 19 -6.84 12.73 2.91
CA LEU A 19 -6.45 11.65 3.81
C LEU A 19 -5.10 11.05 3.42
N ILE A 20 -4.83 10.95 2.12
CA ILE A 20 -3.54 10.56 1.56
C ILE A 20 -3.15 11.62 0.54
N SER A 21 -1.94 12.13 0.66
CA SER A 21 -1.32 13.04 -0.31
C SER A 21 0.09 12.54 -0.63
N ALA A 22 0.21 11.81 -1.74
CA ALA A 22 1.45 11.30 -2.27
C ALA A 22 1.63 11.76 -3.71
N LYS A 23 2.85 11.71 -4.23
CA LYS A 23 3.19 12.20 -5.57
C LYS A 23 2.28 11.64 -6.67
N THR A 24 1.90 10.36 -6.56
CA THR A 24 1.12 9.63 -7.57
C THR A 24 -0.25 9.17 -7.07
N ALA A 25 -0.64 9.53 -5.85
CA ALA A 25 -1.91 9.09 -5.28
C ALA A 25 -2.48 10.14 -4.32
N ILE A 26 -3.76 10.44 -4.51
CA ILE A 26 -4.54 11.32 -3.64
C ILE A 26 -5.78 10.57 -3.21
N VAL A 27 -6.07 10.60 -1.91
CA VAL A 27 -7.35 10.17 -1.35
C VAL A 27 -7.94 11.36 -0.60
N GLU A 28 -9.15 11.72 -0.97
CA GLU A 28 -9.83 12.91 -0.46
C GLU A 28 -11.20 12.51 0.09
N SER A 29 -11.51 13.01 1.28
CA SER A 29 -12.83 12.93 1.88
C SER A 29 -13.40 14.33 2.01
N ARG A 30 -14.66 14.49 1.66
CA ARG A 30 -15.36 15.79 1.71
C ARG A 30 -16.08 15.99 3.03
N ALA A 31 -16.50 17.23 3.25
CA ALA A 31 -17.42 17.57 4.33
C ALA A 31 -18.65 16.63 4.33
N GLY A 32 -19.08 16.19 5.51
CA GLY A 32 -20.16 15.21 5.70
C GLY A 32 -19.69 13.75 5.75
N CYS A 33 -18.40 13.47 5.54
CA CYS A 33 -17.85 12.14 5.77
C CYS A 33 -17.75 11.85 7.28
N ILE A 34 -18.35 10.74 7.71
CA ILE A 34 -18.28 10.23 9.07
C ILE A 34 -17.05 9.34 9.21
N TRP A 35 -16.36 9.46 10.34
CA TRP A 35 -15.23 8.61 10.66
C TRP A 35 -15.15 8.27 12.14
N ALA A 36 -14.45 7.18 12.43
CA ALA A 36 -14.12 6.73 13.78
C ALA A 36 -12.64 6.33 13.85
N PRO A 37 -11.97 6.55 14.99
CA PRO A 37 -10.64 5.99 15.23
C PRO A 37 -10.62 4.47 15.08
N LEU A 38 -9.65 3.95 14.33
CA LEU A 38 -9.31 2.53 14.31
C LEU A 38 -8.23 2.29 15.38
N MET A 39 -8.50 1.39 16.30
CA MET A 39 -7.68 1.13 17.49
C MET A 39 -7.04 -0.26 17.43
N ARG A 40 -5.84 -0.38 17.99
CA ARG A 40 -5.15 -1.64 18.29
C ARG A 40 -4.54 -1.52 19.67
N SER A 41 -4.94 -2.37 20.62
CA SER A 41 -4.41 -2.36 21.99
C SER A 41 -4.38 -0.93 22.58
N ASP A 42 -5.50 -0.22 22.46
CA ASP A 42 -5.70 1.17 22.92
C ASP A 42 -4.87 2.25 22.21
N THR A 43 -4.11 1.87 21.18
CA THR A 43 -3.39 2.82 20.33
C THR A 43 -4.16 3.05 19.02
N ARG A 44 -4.34 4.31 18.64
CA ARG A 44 -4.90 4.62 17.31
C ARG A 44 -3.90 4.26 16.22
N VAL A 45 -4.37 3.48 15.27
CA VAL A 45 -3.58 3.01 14.12
C VAL A 45 -4.12 3.47 12.78
N GLY A 46 -5.28 4.13 12.78
CA GLY A 46 -5.92 4.59 11.57
C GLY A 46 -7.30 5.18 11.82
N VAL A 47 -8.13 5.14 10.79
CA VAL A 47 -9.54 5.53 10.81
C VAL A 47 -10.38 4.58 9.96
N VAL A 48 -11.62 4.39 10.36
CA VAL A 48 -12.67 3.84 9.51
C VAL A 48 -13.59 4.99 9.14
N PHE A 49 -13.95 5.14 7.87
CA PHE A 49 -14.73 6.28 7.40
C PHE A 49 -15.73 5.89 6.31
N MET A 50 -16.77 6.70 6.17
CA MET A 50 -17.85 6.52 5.19
C MET A 50 -18.45 7.87 4.81
N GLY A 51 -18.88 8.00 3.55
CA GLY A 51 -19.46 9.23 3.02
C GLY A 51 -18.77 9.67 1.73
N PRO A 52 -18.93 10.95 1.33
CA PRO A 52 -18.44 11.43 0.04
C PRO A 52 -16.90 11.48 0.02
N SER A 53 -16.30 10.50 -0.65
CA SER A 53 -14.84 10.38 -0.77
C SER A 53 -14.46 9.95 -2.18
N ARG A 54 -13.24 10.27 -2.59
CA ARG A 54 -12.69 9.89 -3.89
C ARG A 54 -11.21 9.55 -3.80
N ILE A 55 -10.76 8.77 -4.76
CA ILE A 55 -9.37 8.42 -4.98
C ILE A 55 -8.96 8.84 -6.38
N ALA A 56 -7.72 9.31 -6.52
CA ALA A 56 -7.05 9.51 -7.78
C ALA A 56 -5.64 8.93 -7.72
N VAL A 57 -5.29 8.05 -8.64
CA VAL A 57 -3.95 7.45 -8.77
C VAL A 57 -3.43 7.71 -10.16
N ASP A 58 -2.27 8.35 -10.24
CA ASP A 58 -1.53 8.47 -11.48
C ASP A 58 -0.68 7.22 -11.70
N ALA A 59 -1.21 6.31 -12.52
CA ALA A 59 -0.52 5.08 -12.91
C ALA A 59 0.16 5.20 -14.29
N ILE A 60 0.39 6.42 -14.77
CA ILE A 60 1.11 6.66 -16.03
C ILE A 60 2.61 6.50 -15.79
N THR A 61 3.23 5.63 -16.59
CA THR A 61 4.67 5.42 -16.65
C THR A 61 5.20 5.97 -17.96
N GLU A 62 6.04 7.01 -17.89
CA GLU A 62 6.81 7.49 -19.04
C GLU A 62 7.89 6.48 -19.43
N THR A 63 8.01 6.22 -20.73
CA THR A 63 8.99 5.33 -21.36
C THR A 63 9.60 6.00 -22.59
N GLU A 64 10.72 5.47 -23.10
CA GLU A 64 11.37 5.96 -24.33
C GLU A 64 10.47 5.84 -25.57
N MET A 65 9.49 4.95 -25.55
CA MET A 65 8.52 4.73 -26.63
C MET A 65 7.22 5.54 -26.45
N GLY A 66 7.11 6.35 -25.39
CA GLY A 66 5.90 7.08 -25.02
C GLY A 66 5.42 6.78 -23.60
N ALA A 67 4.21 7.21 -23.26
CA ALA A 67 3.62 6.97 -21.94
C ALA A 67 2.73 5.72 -21.95
N ILE A 68 2.88 4.86 -20.94
CA ILE A 68 2.09 3.63 -20.77
C ILE A 68 1.31 3.72 -19.46
N GLY A 69 0.03 3.36 -19.50
CA GLY A 69 -0.87 3.38 -18.35
C GLY A 69 -1.94 4.46 -18.48
N ARG A 70 -2.77 4.59 -17.44
CA ARG A 70 -3.82 5.60 -17.38
C ARG A 70 -3.97 6.07 -15.94
N SER A 71 -4.29 7.35 -15.76
CA SER A 71 -4.74 7.82 -14.46
C SER A 71 -6.07 7.15 -14.12
N ILE A 72 -6.23 6.78 -12.85
CA ILE A 72 -7.43 6.14 -12.33
C ILE A 72 -8.06 7.11 -11.34
N THR A 73 -9.35 7.38 -11.48
CA THR A 73 -10.11 8.20 -10.54
C THR A 73 -11.43 7.52 -10.28
N ASP A 74 -11.80 7.40 -9.01
CA ASP A 74 -13.04 6.77 -8.62
C ASP A 74 -13.60 7.39 -7.33
N SER A 75 -14.90 7.21 -7.12
CA SER A 75 -15.56 7.53 -5.85
C SER A 75 -15.48 6.32 -4.93
N LEU A 76 -15.29 6.56 -3.64
CA LEU A 76 -15.32 5.49 -2.65
C LEU A 76 -16.75 5.27 -2.16
N THR A 77 -17.19 4.02 -2.10
CA THR A 77 -18.51 3.65 -1.60
C THR A 77 -18.39 2.83 -0.31
N GLY A 78 -19.47 2.87 0.49
CA GLY A 78 -19.55 2.13 1.75
C GLY A 78 -18.45 2.50 2.74
N VAL A 79 -18.08 1.53 3.58
CA VAL A 79 -17.08 1.73 4.62
C VAL A 79 -15.68 1.50 4.07
N SER A 80 -14.83 2.52 4.24
CA SER A 80 -13.41 2.50 3.93
C SER A 80 -12.56 2.45 5.19
N VAL A 81 -11.44 1.73 5.14
CA VAL A 81 -10.49 1.58 6.24
C VAL A 81 -9.16 2.15 5.81
N LEU A 82 -8.66 3.14 6.55
CA LEU A 82 -7.34 3.74 6.34
C LEU A 82 -6.46 3.47 7.55
N ILE A 83 -5.37 2.74 7.34
CA ILE A 83 -4.32 2.50 8.32
C ILE A 83 -3.17 3.47 8.04
N GLY A 84 -2.61 4.03 9.11
CA GLY A 84 -1.51 4.98 9.06
C GLY A 84 -1.83 6.26 9.83
N ALA A 85 -0.83 7.15 9.92
CA ALA A 85 -1.00 8.44 10.57
C ALA A 85 -1.83 9.37 9.69
N VAL A 86 -3.04 9.70 10.14
CA VAL A 86 -3.95 10.63 9.47
C VAL A 86 -4.41 11.69 10.47
N SER A 87 -4.44 12.96 10.05
CA SER A 87 -4.91 14.07 10.88
C SER A 87 -6.20 14.63 10.29
N VAL A 88 -7.31 14.32 10.96
CA VAL A 88 -8.67 14.73 10.56
C VAL A 88 -9.39 15.49 11.68
N GLU A 89 -8.84 15.49 12.89
CA GLU A 89 -9.50 15.95 14.11
C GLU A 89 -9.79 17.44 14.08
N GLN A 90 -8.83 18.23 13.58
CA GLN A 90 -8.96 19.70 13.49
C GLN A 90 -10.02 20.14 12.48
N LYS A 91 -10.38 19.24 11.55
CA LYS A 91 -11.36 19.45 10.49
C LYS A 91 -12.69 18.75 10.79
N SER A 92 -12.90 18.35 12.04
CA SER A 92 -14.02 17.53 12.45
C SER A 92 -14.77 18.11 13.64
N ARG A 93 -16.04 17.72 13.74
CA ARG A 93 -16.86 17.85 14.94
C ARG A 93 -17.42 16.49 15.33
N ASP A 94 -17.99 16.39 16.52
CA ASP A 94 -18.71 15.19 16.94
C ASP A 94 -19.94 14.96 16.03
N ALA A 95 -20.17 13.71 15.66
CA ALA A 95 -21.29 13.32 14.81
C ALA A 95 -22.63 13.48 15.56
N GLN A 96 -23.65 13.95 14.86
CA GLN A 96 -25.03 14.09 15.31
C GLN A 96 -25.93 13.15 14.51
N GLU A 97 -27.15 12.87 14.98
CA GLU A 97 -28.07 11.93 14.31
C GLU A 97 -28.33 12.27 12.84
N ASP A 98 -28.42 13.56 12.50
CA ASP A 98 -28.66 14.03 11.14
C ASP A 98 -27.47 13.82 10.17
N ASP A 99 -26.26 13.55 10.69
CA ASP A 99 -25.08 13.34 9.85
C ASP A 99 -25.08 11.95 9.18
N PHE A 100 -25.68 10.94 9.84
CA PHE A 100 -25.62 9.55 9.38
C PHE A 100 -26.31 9.31 8.04
N PRO A 101 -27.55 9.81 7.81
CA PRO A 101 -28.22 9.64 6.53
C PRO A 101 -27.43 10.24 5.36
N ALA A 102 -26.76 11.38 5.59
CA ALA A 102 -25.92 12.03 4.59
C ALA A 102 -24.66 11.22 4.22
N ALA A 103 -24.13 10.45 5.18
CA ALA A 103 -23.02 9.53 4.96
C ALA A 103 -23.46 8.17 4.38
N GLY A 104 -24.77 7.88 4.32
CA GLY A 104 -25.31 6.64 3.76
C GLY A 104 -25.65 5.55 4.77
N CYS A 105 -25.84 5.89 6.05
CA CYS A 105 -26.39 4.95 7.05
C CYS A 105 -27.46 5.61 7.93
N LYS A 106 -28.20 4.82 8.71
CA LYS A 106 -29.34 5.25 9.51
C LYS A 106 -28.96 5.80 10.88
N GLY A 107 -27.72 5.57 11.32
CA GLY A 107 -27.26 5.99 12.65
C GLY A 107 -25.97 5.32 13.09
N VAL A 108 -25.59 5.64 14.33
CA VAL A 108 -24.38 5.14 15.03
C VAL A 108 -24.27 3.61 14.96
N GLY A 109 -25.35 2.89 15.31
CA GLY A 109 -25.33 1.43 15.39
C GLY A 109 -25.06 0.76 14.03
N GLU A 110 -25.70 1.24 12.96
CA GLU A 110 -25.50 0.70 11.62
C GLU A 110 -24.08 1.00 11.10
N PHE A 111 -23.57 2.21 11.34
CA PHE A 111 -22.18 2.56 11.00
C PHE A 111 -21.17 1.62 11.68
N LEU A 112 -21.28 1.44 13.00
CA LEU A 112 -20.35 0.60 13.76
C LEU A 112 -20.44 -0.87 13.35
N GLN A 113 -21.65 -1.35 13.04
CA GLN A 113 -21.85 -2.70 12.52
C GLN A 113 -21.16 -2.88 11.16
N MET A 114 -21.42 -1.99 10.20
CA MET A 114 -20.80 -2.05 8.87
C MET A 114 -19.27 -1.96 8.96
N ALA A 115 -18.76 -1.11 9.85
CA ALA A 115 -17.33 -0.97 10.10
C ALA A 115 -16.69 -2.25 10.65
N GLN A 116 -17.35 -2.90 11.61
CA GLN A 116 -16.88 -4.18 12.14
C GLN A 116 -16.95 -5.31 11.10
N GLU A 117 -18.01 -5.35 10.29
CA GLU A 117 -18.14 -6.31 9.19
C GLU A 117 -17.01 -6.12 8.17
N ARG A 118 -16.75 -4.88 7.74
CA ARG A 118 -15.64 -4.57 6.84
C ARG A 118 -14.30 -5.01 7.42
N LEU A 119 -14.03 -4.75 8.70
CA LEU A 119 -12.79 -5.21 9.34
C LEU A 119 -12.67 -6.74 9.41
N ARG A 120 -13.78 -7.50 9.50
CA ARG A 120 -13.75 -8.97 9.47
C ARG A 120 -13.47 -9.51 8.07
N GLU A 121 -13.95 -8.83 7.03
CA GLU A 121 -13.67 -9.17 5.62
C GLU A 121 -12.20 -8.94 5.28
N LEU A 122 -11.63 -7.84 5.78
CA LEU A 122 -10.24 -7.50 5.56
C LEU A 122 -9.34 -8.45 6.35
N ARG A 123 -8.63 -9.32 5.63
CA ARG A 123 -7.60 -10.20 6.21
C ARG A 123 -6.29 -9.43 6.42
N LEU A 124 -6.35 -8.41 7.27
CA LEU A 124 -5.21 -7.51 7.52
C LEU A 124 -4.05 -8.27 8.16
N GLU A 125 -2.88 -8.17 7.55
CA GLU A 125 -1.65 -8.76 8.08
C GLU A 125 -0.90 -7.76 8.97
N LYS A 126 0.03 -8.25 9.79
CA LYS A 126 0.90 -7.37 10.61
C LYS A 126 1.69 -6.39 9.74
N SER A 127 2.09 -6.84 8.55
CA SER A 127 2.85 -6.08 7.56
C SER A 127 2.07 -4.87 7.03
N ASP A 128 0.74 -4.87 7.05
CA ASP A 128 -0.09 -3.73 6.63
C ASP A 128 -0.04 -2.57 7.62
N MET A 129 0.55 -2.80 8.80
CA MET A 129 0.64 -1.85 9.91
C MET A 129 2.09 -1.45 10.21
N ASP A 130 2.97 -1.61 9.23
CA ASP A 130 4.34 -1.10 9.30
C ASP A 130 4.33 0.41 9.54
N SER A 131 5.10 0.85 10.53
CA SER A 131 5.30 2.27 10.82
C SER A 131 5.83 3.01 9.58
N GLY A 132 5.26 4.19 9.30
CA GLY A 132 5.62 5.00 8.14
C GLY A 132 4.97 4.59 6.82
N SER A 133 4.12 3.56 6.81
CA SER A 133 3.28 3.24 5.65
C SER A 133 1.81 3.61 5.89
N MET A 134 1.11 3.93 4.80
CA MET A 134 -0.34 4.12 4.78
C MET A 134 -0.98 3.04 3.92
N ALA A 135 -2.12 2.50 4.33
CA ALA A 135 -2.88 1.51 3.58
C ALA A 135 -4.37 1.84 3.63
N LEU A 136 -4.99 2.04 2.46
CA LEU A 136 -6.41 2.20 2.28
C LEU A 136 -7.01 0.91 1.73
N PHE A 137 -8.09 0.47 2.35
CA PHE A 137 -8.96 -0.60 1.88
C PHE A 137 -10.36 -0.01 1.70
N ALA A 138 -10.85 0.03 0.47
CA ALA A 138 -12.11 0.67 0.12
C ALA A 138 -12.83 -0.13 -0.97
N LYS A 139 -14.00 0.34 -1.36
CA LYS A 139 -14.69 -0.09 -2.58
C LYS A 139 -14.87 1.08 -3.53
N GLY A 140 -14.76 0.80 -4.82
CA GLY A 140 -15.04 1.75 -5.90
C GLY A 140 -16.52 1.90 -6.20
N SER A 141 -16.85 2.77 -7.16
CA SER A 141 -18.24 3.04 -7.55
C SER A 141 -18.94 1.85 -8.22
N ASP A 142 -18.17 0.88 -8.72
CA ASP A 142 -18.62 -0.38 -9.30
C ASP A 142 -18.60 -1.56 -8.30
N GLU A 143 -18.43 -1.27 -7.00
CA GLU A 143 -18.26 -2.24 -5.92
C GLU A 143 -16.99 -3.11 -6.02
N GLU A 144 -16.04 -2.78 -6.92
CA GLU A 144 -14.73 -3.42 -6.95
C GLU A 144 -13.89 -3.03 -5.74
N ASP A 145 -13.12 -3.98 -5.21
CA ASP A 145 -12.19 -3.68 -4.11
C ASP A 145 -11.06 -2.76 -4.59
N ILE A 146 -10.80 -1.75 -3.76
CA ILE A 146 -9.69 -0.82 -3.91
C ILE A 146 -8.70 -1.06 -2.76
N LEU A 147 -7.45 -1.33 -3.11
CA LEU A 147 -6.33 -1.34 -2.18
C LEU A 147 -5.33 -0.27 -2.62
N LEU A 148 -4.96 0.65 -1.73
CA LEU A 148 -3.85 1.56 -1.96
C LEU A 148 -2.91 1.50 -0.77
N ARG A 149 -1.66 1.09 -1.02
CA ARG A 149 -0.58 1.15 -0.05
C ARG A 149 0.45 2.17 -0.50
N VAL A 150 0.86 3.05 0.40
CA VAL A 150 1.89 4.08 0.19
C VAL A 150 2.99 3.89 1.21
N LYS A 151 4.24 3.79 0.76
CA LYS A 151 5.44 3.73 1.60
C LYS A 151 6.58 4.45 0.89
N ASP A 152 7.08 5.52 1.49
CA ASP A 152 8.07 6.41 0.88
C ASP A 152 7.61 6.90 -0.51
N ASP A 153 8.46 6.76 -1.53
CA ASP A 153 8.16 7.07 -2.94
C ASP A 153 7.55 5.86 -3.69
N SER A 154 7.03 4.86 -2.99
CA SER A 154 6.47 3.64 -3.58
C SER A 154 4.99 3.50 -3.27
N ILE A 155 4.22 3.10 -4.27
CA ILE A 155 2.80 2.77 -4.12
C ILE A 155 2.50 1.37 -4.65
N VAL A 156 1.58 0.68 -4.00
CA VAL A 156 0.90 -0.50 -4.52
C VAL A 156 -0.57 -0.13 -4.61
N PHE A 157 -1.15 -0.21 -5.79
CA PHE A 157 -2.53 0.12 -6.05
C PHE A 157 -3.22 -1.06 -6.74
N MET A 158 -4.34 -1.51 -6.20
CA MET A 158 -5.21 -2.50 -6.80
C MET A 158 -6.59 -1.89 -6.97
N HIS A 159 -7.18 -2.13 -8.13
CA HIS A 159 -8.57 -1.79 -8.43
C HIS A 159 -9.17 -2.93 -9.26
N GLY A 160 -10.00 -3.74 -8.62
CA GLY A 160 -10.51 -4.98 -9.19
C GLY A 160 -9.39 -5.90 -9.64
N ARG A 161 -9.32 -6.19 -10.95
CA ARG A 161 -8.28 -7.06 -11.55
C ARG A 161 -7.00 -6.31 -11.95
N ARG A 162 -6.94 -5.00 -11.74
CA ARG A 162 -5.80 -4.16 -12.12
C ARG A 162 -4.88 -3.98 -10.93
N ILE A 163 -3.58 -4.16 -11.15
CA ILE A 163 -2.55 -4.03 -10.11
C ILE A 163 -1.44 -3.14 -10.65
N HIS A 164 -1.09 -2.10 -9.90
CA HIS A 164 0.00 -1.19 -10.19
C HIS A 164 0.94 -1.14 -8.99
N VAL A 165 2.21 -1.46 -9.22
CA VAL A 165 3.29 -1.27 -8.24
C VAL A 165 4.20 -0.20 -8.82
N LEU A 166 4.21 0.99 -8.24
CA LEU A 166 5.02 2.11 -8.71
C LEU A 166 6.08 2.44 -7.67
N SER A 167 7.26 2.77 -8.14
CA SER A 167 8.35 3.33 -7.34
C SER A 167 9.12 4.31 -8.22
N LYS A 168 10.00 5.10 -7.60
CA LYS A 168 10.86 6.05 -8.31
C LYS A 168 11.64 5.45 -9.49
N GLN A 169 12.08 4.20 -9.38
CA GLN A 169 12.97 3.57 -10.36
C GLN A 169 12.33 2.43 -11.13
N SER A 170 11.29 1.80 -10.61
CA SER A 170 10.64 0.66 -11.24
C SER A 170 9.13 0.77 -11.16
N SER A 171 8.45 0.21 -12.15
CA SER A 171 7.01 0.02 -12.09
C SER A 171 6.61 -1.32 -12.66
N VAL A 172 5.52 -1.87 -12.13
CA VAL A 172 4.83 -3.05 -12.67
C VAL A 172 3.37 -2.68 -12.78
N SER A 173 2.75 -2.95 -13.92
CA SER A 173 1.32 -2.77 -14.12
C SER A 173 0.76 -4.04 -14.74
N VAL A 174 -0.30 -4.57 -14.15
CA VAL A 174 -1.03 -5.75 -14.60
C VAL A 174 -2.47 -5.35 -14.81
N GLY A 175 -3.03 -5.65 -15.97
CA GLY A 175 -4.42 -5.38 -16.29
C GLY A 175 -4.91 -6.24 -17.45
N GLU A 176 -6.10 -5.91 -17.95
CA GLU A 176 -6.75 -6.68 -19.03
C GLU A 176 -5.96 -6.67 -20.35
N GLU A 177 -5.24 -5.57 -20.60
CA GLU A 177 -4.41 -5.39 -21.80
C GLU A 177 -3.05 -6.11 -21.72
N GLY A 178 -2.66 -6.59 -20.54
CA GLY A 178 -1.41 -7.32 -20.34
C GLY A 178 -0.60 -6.85 -19.12
N VAL A 179 0.71 -7.09 -19.21
CA VAL A 179 1.68 -6.80 -18.14
C VAL A 179 2.76 -5.86 -18.66
N ALA A 180 2.98 -4.73 -17.99
CA ALA A 180 4.07 -3.81 -18.27
C ALA A 180 5.03 -3.76 -17.09
N VAL A 181 6.33 -3.88 -17.35
CA VAL A 181 7.39 -3.84 -16.34
C VAL A 181 8.45 -2.84 -16.76
N ARG A 182 8.68 -1.80 -15.95
CA ARG A 182 9.80 -0.86 -16.09
C ARG A 182 10.85 -1.16 -15.04
N GLY A 183 12.08 -1.44 -15.49
CA GLY A 183 13.23 -1.63 -14.61
C GLY A 183 13.93 -0.32 -14.24
N ARG A 184 14.88 -0.41 -13.30
CA ARG A 184 15.67 0.74 -12.78
C ARG A 184 16.42 1.55 -13.84
N ARG A 185 16.66 0.97 -15.01
CA ARG A 185 17.38 1.59 -16.13
C ARG A 185 16.45 2.24 -17.16
N GLY A 186 15.16 2.39 -16.86
CA GLY A 186 14.16 2.92 -17.81
C GLY A 186 13.70 1.92 -18.86
N LYS A 187 14.45 0.84 -19.10
CA LYS A 187 14.04 -0.27 -19.97
C LYS A 187 12.68 -0.82 -19.53
N THR A 188 11.77 -0.91 -20.49
CA THR A 188 10.40 -1.35 -20.28
C THR A 188 10.13 -2.58 -21.13
N ILE A 189 9.51 -3.60 -20.53
CA ILE A 189 9.01 -4.79 -21.21
C ILE A 189 7.49 -4.75 -21.11
N VAL A 190 6.81 -4.96 -22.24
CA VAL A 190 5.35 -5.05 -22.29
C VAL A 190 4.98 -6.40 -22.88
N ILE A 191 4.19 -7.16 -22.13
CA ILE A 191 3.59 -8.43 -22.54
C ILE A 191 2.11 -8.14 -22.76
N GLY A 192 1.75 -7.83 -24.00
CA GLY A 192 0.36 -7.62 -24.39
C GLY A 192 -0.33 -8.95 -24.69
N ARG A 193 -1.62 -8.88 -25.06
CA ARG A 193 -2.42 -10.07 -25.37
C ARG A 193 -1.94 -10.82 -26.62
N HIS A 194 -1.35 -10.10 -27.57
CA HIS A 194 -1.00 -10.63 -28.90
C HIS A 194 0.46 -10.39 -29.28
N ASP A 195 1.21 -9.72 -28.43
CA ASP A 195 2.49 -9.13 -28.77
C ASP A 195 3.37 -8.97 -27.53
N LEU A 196 4.66 -8.83 -27.79
CA LEU A 196 5.65 -8.62 -26.76
C LEU A 196 6.65 -7.57 -27.24
N TRP A 197 6.81 -6.50 -26.45
CA TRP A 197 7.57 -5.31 -26.80
C TRP A 197 8.69 -5.07 -25.80
N GLY A 198 9.72 -4.32 -26.23
CA GLY A 198 10.83 -3.93 -25.36
C GLY A 198 11.90 -5.00 -25.19
N LEU A 199 11.90 -6.04 -26.04
CA LEU A 199 12.99 -7.02 -26.11
C LEU A 199 14.23 -6.49 -26.83
N ASP A 200 14.16 -5.33 -27.48
CA ASP A 200 15.31 -4.75 -28.20
C ASP A 200 16.49 -4.53 -27.25
N GLY A 201 16.23 -4.34 -25.95
CA GLY A 201 17.24 -4.27 -24.92
C GLY A 201 17.81 -5.61 -24.44
N LEU A 202 17.28 -6.75 -24.89
CA LEU A 202 17.80 -8.12 -24.72
C LEU A 202 18.62 -8.58 -25.93
N SER A 203 18.72 -7.79 -27.00
CA SER A 203 19.64 -8.08 -28.11
C SER A 203 21.09 -8.26 -27.63
N ASP A 204 21.46 -7.54 -26.57
CA ASP A 204 22.79 -7.56 -25.94
C ASP A 204 22.97 -8.69 -24.91
N LEU A 205 21.94 -9.55 -24.72
CA LEU A 205 22.01 -10.64 -23.74
C LEU A 205 23.19 -11.59 -24.00
N PRO A 206 23.50 -11.98 -25.27
CA PRO A 206 24.68 -12.78 -25.57
C PRO A 206 25.98 -12.12 -25.11
N ASP A 207 26.18 -10.84 -25.43
CA ASP A 207 27.38 -10.07 -25.06
C ASP A 207 27.49 -9.84 -23.54
N MET A 208 26.35 -9.71 -22.86
CA MET A 208 26.31 -9.65 -21.39
C MET A 208 26.71 -10.98 -20.76
N ILE A 209 26.15 -12.09 -21.23
CA ILE A 209 26.47 -13.44 -20.74
C ILE A 209 27.95 -13.72 -21.00
N GLU A 210 28.43 -13.45 -22.21
CA GLU A 210 29.82 -13.65 -22.58
C GLU A 210 30.77 -12.84 -21.69
N ARG A 211 30.46 -11.57 -21.40
CA ARG A 211 31.26 -10.76 -20.47
C ARG A 211 31.28 -11.31 -19.05
N GLN A 212 30.16 -11.80 -18.53
CA GLN A 212 30.10 -12.38 -17.18
C GLN A 212 30.84 -13.72 -17.10
N VAL A 213 30.67 -14.58 -18.10
CA VAL A 213 31.38 -15.85 -18.21
C VAL A 213 32.89 -15.61 -18.34
N ARG A 214 33.33 -14.68 -19.20
CA ARG A 214 34.75 -14.31 -19.32
C ARG A 214 35.32 -13.73 -18.02
N ARG A 215 34.52 -13.02 -17.22
CA ARG A 215 34.93 -12.53 -15.89
C ARG A 215 35.08 -13.69 -14.89
N ALA A 216 34.10 -14.58 -14.84
CA ALA A 216 34.13 -15.75 -13.97
C ALA A 216 35.32 -16.67 -14.30
N ILE A 217 35.57 -16.93 -15.59
CA ILE A 217 36.72 -17.72 -16.06
C ILE A 217 38.05 -17.05 -15.69
N ARG A 218 38.20 -15.73 -15.89
CA ARG A 218 39.43 -15.03 -15.49
C ARG A 218 39.72 -15.14 -13.99
N VAL A 219 38.70 -15.08 -13.14
CA VAL A 219 38.87 -15.25 -11.69
C VAL A 219 39.36 -16.66 -11.35
N LEU A 220 38.94 -17.67 -12.10
CA LEU A 220 39.40 -19.05 -11.95
C LEU A 220 40.83 -19.24 -12.49
N ASP A 221 41.17 -18.64 -13.63
CA ASP A 221 42.48 -18.79 -14.30
C ASP A 221 43.61 -18.04 -13.59
N THR A 222 43.34 -16.91 -12.93
CA THR A 222 44.39 -16.13 -12.26
C THR A 222 44.77 -16.67 -10.87
N GLY A 223 44.16 -17.78 -10.42
CA GLY A 223 44.43 -18.39 -9.11
C GLY A 223 44.27 -17.43 -7.92
N SER A 224 43.62 -16.29 -8.14
CA SER A 224 43.49 -15.22 -7.16
C SER A 224 42.20 -15.49 -6.41
N SER A 225 42.31 -15.98 -5.19
CA SER A 225 41.20 -15.84 -4.24
C SER A 225 40.70 -14.40 -4.29
N PRO A 226 39.39 -14.16 -4.40
CA PRO A 226 38.86 -12.81 -4.38
C PRO A 226 39.38 -12.10 -3.12
N PRO A 227 39.80 -10.83 -3.19
CA PRO A 227 40.18 -10.11 -1.99
C PRO A 227 38.98 -10.12 -1.04
N HIS A 228 39.13 -10.81 0.10
CA HIS A 228 38.23 -10.70 1.23
C HIS A 228 38.19 -9.23 1.68
N ARG A 229 37.27 -8.46 1.11
CA ARG A 229 36.68 -7.27 1.73
C ARG A 229 35.17 -7.38 1.64
N LEU A 230 34.66 -8.39 2.34
CA LEU A 230 33.36 -8.30 3.01
C LEU A 230 33.61 -7.51 4.32
N HIS A 231 33.47 -6.19 4.27
CA HIS A 231 32.76 -5.50 5.35
C HIS A 231 31.30 -5.55 4.89
N GLY A 232 30.38 -6.30 5.47
CA GLY A 232 30.17 -6.48 6.90
C GLY A 232 29.08 -5.50 7.32
N ARG A 233 27.81 -5.90 7.16
CA ARG A 233 26.63 -5.57 7.99
C ARG A 233 25.32 -5.90 7.25
N PHE A 234 24.89 -7.14 7.38
CA PHE A 234 23.49 -7.51 7.55
C PHE A 234 23.49 -8.79 8.38
N CYS A 235 22.96 -8.65 9.60
CA CYS A 235 22.32 -9.65 10.47
C CYS A 235 22.31 -9.01 11.86
N HIS A 236 21.18 -8.38 12.22
CA HIS A 236 20.86 -8.13 13.61
C HIS A 236 20.10 -9.35 14.12
N ASP A 237 20.44 -9.69 15.35
CA ASP A 237 20.10 -10.89 16.09
C ASP A 237 18.60 -11.07 16.30
N VAL A 238 18.16 -12.33 16.22
CA VAL A 238 16.92 -12.79 16.85
C VAL A 238 17.37 -13.72 17.97
N ASP A 239 17.30 -13.20 19.20
CA ASP A 239 17.42 -13.97 20.42
C ASP A 239 16.12 -14.76 20.63
N ASP A 240 16.21 -16.09 20.49
CA ASP A 240 15.28 -17.04 21.08
C ASP A 240 15.89 -17.51 22.42
N GLY A 241 15.41 -16.91 23.52
CA GLY A 241 15.75 -17.32 24.88
C GLY A 241 14.47 -17.57 25.68
N ALA A 242 14.10 -18.84 25.81
CA ALA A 242 12.97 -19.29 26.60
C ALA A 242 13.46 -19.99 27.89
N LEU A 243 12.85 -19.55 29.00
CA LEU A 243 12.47 -20.27 30.23
C LEU A 243 13.44 -20.46 31.41
N ASP A 244 12.84 -20.11 32.56
CA ASP A 244 12.89 -20.68 33.91
C ASP A 244 14.14 -20.55 34.79
N GLU A 245 13.97 -19.83 35.91
CA GLU A 245 14.20 -20.29 37.30
C GLU A 245 13.73 -19.15 38.25
N ALA A 246 12.59 -19.34 38.92
CA ALA A 246 12.44 -19.90 40.27
C ALA A 246 12.68 -18.86 41.38
N ASP A 247 11.56 -18.48 42.01
CA ASP A 247 11.45 -17.75 43.27
C ASP A 247 12.15 -18.51 44.40
N ASP A 248 12.99 -17.81 45.16
CA ASP A 248 13.37 -18.19 46.53
C ASP A 248 13.79 -16.93 47.30
N TRP A 249 12.87 -16.38 48.10
CA TRP A 249 13.18 -15.40 49.16
C TRP A 249 12.35 -15.72 50.40
N ASP A 250 12.98 -16.43 51.34
CA ASP A 250 12.56 -16.53 52.74
C ASP A 250 13.17 -15.35 53.53
N SER A 251 12.31 -14.54 54.16
CA SER A 251 12.44 -13.94 55.52
C SER A 251 11.30 -12.96 55.79
#